data_AF-A0A7J5PVR3-F1
#
_entry.id   AF-A0A7J5PVR3-F1
#
_cell.length_a   1.000
_cell.length_b   1.000
_cell.length_c   1.000
_cell.angle_alpha   90.00
_cell.angle_beta   90.00
_cell.angle_gamma   90.00
#
_symmetry.space_group_name_H-M   'P 1'
#
loop_
_entity.id
_entity.type
_entity.pdbx_description
1 polymer ?
#
loop_
_entity_poly.entity_id
_entity_poly.type
_entity_poly.pdbx_seq_one_letter_code
_entity_poly.pdbx_strand_id
1 'polypeptide(L)'
;MITKNQWCTINLNQLGLRSEDNATVIKGSGATYAMDMGMPPYKPGDSVPKNWDELLRGTIQYMKGFKDSAGRYLMIVQTSTGENTEYRGCFPKCSHRAETVLHATSLARPLEELVRWVESNI
;
A
#
# COMPACT_ATOMS: atom_id res chain seq x y z
N MET A 1 8.47 -2.15 -11.21
CA MET A 1 8.74 -0.69 -11.23
C MET A 1 7.61 0.04 -11.92
N ILE A 2 6.98 0.93 -11.16
CA ILE A 2 5.82 1.72 -11.61
C ILE A 2 6.24 2.90 -12.50
N THR A 3 5.30 3.40 -13.28
CA THR A 3 5.50 4.59 -14.11
C THR A 3 5.41 5.88 -13.30
N LYS A 4 5.90 7.00 -13.86
CA LYS A 4 5.70 8.33 -13.26
C LYS A 4 4.22 8.71 -13.10
N ASN A 5 3.37 8.28 -14.03
CA ASN A 5 1.93 8.55 -13.95
C ASN A 5 1.31 7.82 -12.77
N GLN A 6 1.67 6.55 -12.56
CA GLN A 6 1.21 5.78 -11.39
C GLN A 6 1.72 6.37 -10.08
N TRP A 7 2.96 6.85 -10.06
CA TRP A 7 3.50 7.58 -8.90
C TRP A 7 2.73 8.87 -8.62
N CYS A 8 2.37 9.63 -9.66
CA CYS A 8 1.51 10.79 -9.55
C CYS A 8 0.13 10.42 -8.98
N THR A 9 -0.50 9.35 -9.49
CA THR A 9 -1.77 8.82 -8.97
C THR A 9 -1.68 8.46 -7.49
N ILE A 10 -0.61 7.77 -7.07
CA ILE A 10 -0.38 7.41 -5.66
C ILE A 10 -0.37 8.65 -4.76
N ASN A 11 0.39 9.68 -5.15
CA ASN A 11 0.54 10.89 -4.33
C ASN A 11 -0.73 11.75 -4.30
N LEU A 12 -1.38 11.96 -5.46
CA LEU A 12 -2.57 12.79 -5.55
C LEU A 12 -3.76 12.17 -4.81
N ASN A 13 -3.91 10.85 -4.88
CA ASN A 13 -5.01 10.13 -4.25
C ASN A 13 -4.67 9.60 -2.85
N GLN A 14 -3.44 9.86 -2.38
CA GLN A 14 -2.92 9.38 -1.09
C GLN A 14 -3.17 7.87 -0.93
N LEU A 15 -2.70 7.09 -1.90
CA LEU A 15 -2.97 5.67 -1.92
C LEU A 15 -2.19 4.93 -0.82
N GLY A 16 -2.81 3.92 -0.24
CA GLY A 16 -2.20 3.06 0.78
C GLY A 16 -2.52 1.59 0.57
N LEU A 17 -1.75 0.74 1.25
CA LEU A 17 -2.01 -0.70 1.37
C LEU A 17 -2.56 -1.04 2.75
N ARG A 18 -3.57 -1.91 2.78
CA ARG A 18 -4.18 -2.40 4.01
C ARG A 18 -4.46 -3.88 3.95
N SER A 19 -4.47 -4.53 5.12
CA SER A 19 -4.97 -5.90 5.26
C SER A 19 -6.21 -5.97 6.14
N GLU A 20 -7.31 -6.53 5.67
CA GLU A 20 -8.57 -6.66 6.43
C GLU A 20 -9.22 -8.04 6.25
N ASP A 21 -10.14 -8.40 7.15
CA ASP A 21 -10.90 -9.66 7.11
C ASP A 21 -12.13 -9.60 6.17
N ASN A 22 -12.41 -8.44 5.59
CA ASN A 22 -13.55 -8.17 4.72
C ASN A 22 -13.09 -7.34 3.53
N ALA A 23 -13.42 -7.74 2.30
CA ALA A 23 -12.91 -7.11 1.08
C ALA A 23 -13.44 -5.68 0.79
N THR A 24 -14.51 -5.24 1.47
CA THR A 24 -15.20 -3.98 1.16
C THR A 24 -15.24 -3.00 2.32
N VAL A 25 -14.90 -3.43 3.54
CA VAL A 25 -15.03 -2.62 4.75
C VAL A 25 -13.69 -2.47 5.46
N ILE A 26 -13.35 -1.22 5.77
CA ILE A 26 -12.21 -0.88 6.63
C ILE A 26 -12.68 -0.88 8.08
N LYS A 27 -12.39 -1.96 8.81
CA LYS A 27 -12.81 -2.09 10.22
C LYS A 27 -11.82 -1.50 11.24
N GLY A 28 -10.67 -0.99 10.79
CA GLY A 28 -9.64 -0.53 11.71
C GLY A 28 -8.71 -1.64 12.23
N SER A 29 -8.89 -2.89 11.78
CA SER A 29 -8.27 -4.07 12.40
C SER A 29 -6.86 -4.40 11.87
N GLY A 30 -6.48 -3.81 10.73
CA GLY A 30 -5.25 -4.14 10.01
C GLY A 30 -4.14 -3.11 10.00
N ALA A 31 -2.93 -3.59 9.66
CA ALA A 31 -1.80 -2.74 9.34
C ALA A 31 -2.11 -1.88 8.09
N THR A 32 -1.79 -0.59 8.17
CA THR A 32 -2.06 0.40 7.12
C THR A 32 -0.76 1.12 6.77
N TYR A 33 -0.42 1.12 5.49
CA TYR A 33 0.84 1.62 4.97
C TYR A 33 0.58 2.63 3.86
N ALA A 34 1.27 3.77 3.89
CA ALA A 34 1.11 4.81 2.89
C ALA A 34 2.09 4.60 1.73
N MET A 35 1.57 4.46 0.51
CA MET A 35 2.41 4.25 -0.67
C MET A 35 3.10 5.54 -1.12
N ASP A 36 2.66 6.71 -0.64
CA ASP A 36 3.31 8.01 -0.88
C ASP A 36 4.67 8.18 -0.18
N MET A 37 5.06 7.22 0.67
CA MET A 37 6.32 7.22 1.42
C MET A 37 6.52 8.46 2.32
N GLY A 38 5.44 9.14 2.73
CA GLY A 38 5.54 10.39 3.51
C GLY A 38 6.16 11.54 2.71
N MET A 39 6.27 11.39 1.39
CA MET A 39 6.76 12.44 0.52
C MET A 39 5.75 13.59 0.47
N PRO A 40 6.20 14.85 0.34
CA PRO A 40 5.30 15.97 0.12
C PRO A 40 4.46 15.75 -1.16
N PRO A 41 3.32 16.45 -1.30
CA PRO A 41 2.48 16.34 -2.49
C PRO A 41 3.31 16.44 -3.77
N TYR A 42 3.08 15.49 -4.69
CA TYR A 42 3.83 15.33 -5.93
C TYR A 42 4.01 16.67 -6.67
N LYS A 43 5.24 16.97 -7.04
CA LYS A 43 5.59 18.10 -7.88
C LYS A 43 5.99 17.64 -9.28
N PRO A 44 5.65 18.40 -10.34
CA PRO A 44 6.13 18.11 -11.68
C PRO A 44 7.66 17.99 -11.70
N GLY A 45 8.17 16.81 -12.04
CA GLY A 45 9.60 16.50 -12.06
C GLY A 45 10.04 15.45 -11.03
N ASP A 46 9.21 15.14 -10.03
CA ASP A 46 9.52 14.11 -9.04
C ASP A 46 9.69 12.75 -9.71
N SER A 47 10.75 12.05 -9.31
CA SER A 47 11.04 10.69 -9.76
C SER A 47 10.39 9.67 -8.85
N VAL A 48 9.98 8.53 -9.42
CA VAL A 48 9.63 7.34 -8.64
C VAL A 48 10.80 6.98 -7.71
N PRO A 49 10.55 6.72 -6.41
CA PRO A 49 11.58 6.28 -5.48
C PRO A 49 12.29 5.02 -5.99
N LYS A 50 13.63 5.00 -5.93
CA LYS A 50 14.44 3.90 -6.48
C LYS A 50 14.19 2.56 -5.78
N ASN A 51 13.81 2.59 -4.51
CA ASN A 51 13.53 1.44 -3.67
C ASN A 51 12.04 1.07 -3.64
N TRP A 52 11.19 1.65 -4.50
CA TRP A 52 9.75 1.41 -4.51
C TRP A 52 9.39 -0.09 -4.58
N ASP A 53 10.02 -0.82 -5.50
CA ASP A 53 9.74 -2.26 -5.68
C ASP A 53 10.13 -3.09 -4.44
N GLU A 54 11.24 -2.72 -3.78
CA GLU A 54 11.70 -3.36 -2.54
C GLU A 54 10.70 -3.15 -1.42
N LEU A 55 10.25 -1.90 -1.24
CA LEU A 55 9.30 -1.54 -0.20
C LEU A 55 7.91 -2.17 -0.43
N LEU A 56 7.46 -2.29 -1.68
CA LEU A 56 6.20 -2.96 -2.02
C LEU A 56 6.25 -4.43 -1.61
N ARG A 57 7.34 -5.12 -2.01
CA ARG A 57 7.57 -6.53 -1.68
C ARG A 57 7.66 -6.73 -0.16
N GLY A 58 8.46 -5.92 0.52
CA GLY A 58 8.63 -5.99 1.96
C GLY A 58 7.31 -5.74 2.71
N THR A 59 6.52 -4.76 2.27
CA THR A 59 5.19 -4.46 2.86
C THR A 59 4.23 -5.65 2.72
N ILE A 60 4.10 -6.23 1.53
CA ILE A 60 3.22 -7.39 1.31
C ILE A 60 3.72 -8.60 2.10
N GLN A 61 5.03 -8.86 2.09
CA GLN A 61 5.62 -9.96 2.85
C GLN A 61 5.38 -9.81 4.36
N TYR A 62 5.52 -8.59 4.88
CA TYR A 62 5.23 -8.29 6.28
C TYR A 62 3.75 -8.52 6.61
N MET A 63 2.82 -8.09 5.76
CA MET A 63 1.38 -8.37 5.92
C MET A 63 1.08 -9.88 5.93
N LYS A 64 1.74 -10.66 5.07
CA LYS A 64 1.61 -12.12 5.02
C LYS A 64 2.18 -12.80 6.27
N GLY A 65 3.11 -12.17 6.97
CA GLY A 65 3.71 -12.68 8.20
C GLY A 65 2.80 -12.64 9.43
N PHE A 66 1.69 -11.89 9.40
CA PHE A 66 0.74 -11.87 10.50
C PHE A 66 -0.03 -13.19 10.65
N LYS A 67 -0.36 -13.53 11.90
CA LYS A 67 -1.28 -14.63 12.22
C LYS A 67 -2.61 -14.41 11.49
N ASP A 68 -3.13 -15.45 10.86
CA ASP A 68 -4.39 -15.46 10.10
C ASP A 68 -4.37 -14.69 8.77
N SER A 69 -3.19 -14.28 8.26
CA SER A 69 -3.07 -13.56 6.97
C SER A 69 -3.70 -14.29 5.77
N ALA A 70 -3.75 -15.63 5.80
CA ALA A 70 -4.36 -16.45 4.74
C ALA A 70 -5.88 -16.23 4.59
N GLY A 71 -6.56 -15.80 5.66
CA GLY A 71 -8.01 -15.48 5.64
C GLY A 71 -8.30 -14.02 5.33
N ARG A 72 -7.29 -13.20 5.06
CA ARG A 72 -7.42 -11.74 4.89
C ARG A 72 -7.34 -11.33 3.42
N TYR A 73 -7.68 -10.08 3.17
CA TYR A 73 -7.56 -9.40 1.89
C TYR A 73 -6.38 -8.43 1.92
N LEU A 74 -5.72 -8.26 0.77
CA LEU A 74 -4.87 -7.12 0.47
C LEU A 74 -5.75 -6.06 -0.20
N MET A 75 -5.66 -4.82 0.26
CA MET A 75 -6.45 -3.70 -0.26
C MET A 75 -5.58 -2.55 -0.71
N ILE A 76 -5.99 -1.91 -1.81
CA ILE A 76 -5.59 -0.54 -2.15
C ILE A 76 -6.69 0.38 -1.64
N VAL A 77 -6.30 1.35 -0.82
CA VAL A 77 -7.19 2.31 -0.16
C VAL A 77 -6.78 3.75 -0.48
N GLN A 78 -7.70 4.70 -0.31
CA GLN A 78 -7.42 6.14 -0.43
C GLN A 78 -7.34 6.82 0.94
N THR A 79 -6.86 8.08 0.93
CA THR A 79 -6.74 8.93 2.13
C THR A 79 -5.76 8.32 3.15
N SER A 80 -4.66 7.77 2.63
CA SER A 80 -3.59 7.14 3.40
C SER A 80 -2.31 7.94 3.31
N THR A 81 -2.17 8.98 4.13
CA THR A 81 -0.94 9.78 4.22
C THR A 81 0.06 9.15 5.19
N GLY A 82 1.32 9.03 4.80
CA GLY A 82 2.38 8.50 5.66
C GLY A 82 2.83 9.47 6.76
N GLU A 83 3.29 8.93 7.89
CA GLU A 83 4.20 9.64 8.81
C GLU A 83 5.65 9.17 8.55
N ASN A 84 6.66 9.99 8.86
CA ASN A 84 8.10 9.74 8.58
C ASN A 84 8.72 8.51 9.28
N THR A 85 7.93 7.65 9.93
CA THR A 85 8.42 6.41 10.56
C THR A 85 8.15 5.21 9.66
N GLU A 86 9.21 4.77 8.97
CA GLU A 86 9.23 3.50 8.25
C GLU A 86 9.34 2.32 9.23
N TYR A 87 8.57 1.27 8.97
CA TYR A 87 8.93 -0.06 9.46
C TYR A 87 10.04 -0.58 8.54
N ARG A 88 11.18 -1.03 9.08
CA ARG A 88 12.36 -1.48 8.29
C ARG A 88 11.96 -2.32 7.06
N GLY A 89 12.18 -1.79 5.86
CA GLY A 89 11.93 -2.48 4.59
C GLY A 89 10.47 -2.49 4.12
N CYS A 90 9.57 -1.72 4.74
CA CYS A 90 8.19 -1.53 4.33
C CYS A 90 7.91 -0.05 4.08
N PHE A 91 6.79 0.25 3.43
CA PHE A 91 6.24 1.59 3.40
C PHE A 91 6.05 2.16 4.82
N PRO A 92 6.00 3.49 4.96
CA PRO A 92 5.68 4.11 6.24
C PRO A 92 4.29 3.75 6.71
N LYS A 93 4.10 3.78 8.03
CA LYS A 93 2.78 3.65 8.62
C LYS A 93 1.92 4.84 8.19
N CYS A 94 0.66 4.57 7.89
CA CYS A 94 -0.32 5.61 7.65
C CYS A 94 -0.70 6.33 8.95
N SER A 95 -0.72 7.66 8.91
CA SER A 95 -1.11 8.55 10.02
C SER A 95 -2.61 8.85 10.06
N HIS A 96 -3.30 8.70 8.92
CA HIS A 96 -4.72 8.98 8.77
C HIS A 96 -5.56 7.69 8.67
N ARG A 97 -6.84 7.77 9.05
CA ARG A 97 -7.77 6.65 8.87
C ARG A 97 -8.20 6.62 7.41
N ALA A 98 -7.74 5.62 6.66
CA ALA A 98 -8.25 5.35 5.32
C ALA A 98 -9.77 5.12 5.36
N GLU A 99 -10.51 5.72 4.43
CA GLU A 99 -11.98 5.71 4.41
C GLU A 99 -12.56 4.91 3.24
N THR A 100 -11.80 4.78 2.14
CA THR A 100 -12.28 4.22 0.88
C THR A 100 -11.43 3.03 0.44
N VAL A 101 -12.09 1.91 0.12
CA VAL A 101 -11.48 0.76 -0.56
C VAL A 101 -11.65 0.94 -2.06
N LEU A 102 -10.55 0.97 -2.81
CA LEU A 102 -10.58 1.02 -4.28
C LEU A 102 -10.59 -0.39 -4.88
N HIS A 103 -9.67 -1.22 -4.41
CA HIS A 103 -9.47 -2.56 -4.92
C HIS A 103 -9.13 -3.49 -3.76
N ALA A 104 -9.58 -4.74 -3.85
CA ALA A 104 -9.23 -5.78 -2.89
C ALA A 104 -8.95 -7.10 -3.62
N THR A 105 -8.01 -7.87 -3.10
CA THR A 105 -7.72 -9.23 -3.55
C THR A 105 -7.36 -10.12 -2.36
N SER A 106 -7.44 -11.44 -2.51
CA SER A 106 -7.07 -12.36 -1.42
C SER A 106 -5.58 -12.23 -1.09
N LEU A 107 -5.24 -12.06 0.19
CA LEU A 107 -3.84 -12.00 0.65
C LEU A 107 -3.17 -13.40 0.62
N ALA A 108 -3.94 -14.47 0.43
CA ALA A 108 -3.43 -15.84 0.30
C ALA A 108 -2.62 -16.04 -1.00
N ARG A 109 -2.79 -15.19 -2.01
CA ARG A 109 -2.11 -15.30 -3.30
C ARG A 109 -0.58 -15.23 -3.16
N PRO A 110 0.19 -15.79 -4.11
CA PRO A 110 1.65 -15.68 -4.13
C PRO A 110 2.13 -14.23 -4.13
N LEU A 111 3.28 -13.98 -3.50
CA LEU A 111 3.85 -12.62 -3.36
C LEU A 111 3.96 -11.90 -4.70
N GLU A 112 4.53 -12.55 -5.72
CA GLU A 112 4.70 -11.95 -7.05
C GLU A 112 3.38 -11.61 -7.73
N GLU A 113 2.32 -12.39 -7.50
CA GLU A 113 0.99 -12.07 -8.02
C GLU A 113 0.40 -10.84 -7.35
N LEU A 114 0.61 -10.70 -6.04
CA LEU A 114 0.14 -9.54 -5.28
C LEU A 114 0.89 -8.27 -5.69
N VAL A 115 2.21 -8.36 -5.90
CA VAL A 115 3.04 -7.24 -6.40
C VAL A 115 2.51 -6.77 -7.75
N ARG A 116 2.35 -7.68 -8.72
CA ARG A 116 1.81 -7.34 -10.04
C ARG A 116 0.38 -6.81 -9.97
N TRP A 117 -0.43 -7.35 -9.08
CA TRP A 117 -1.80 -6.88 -8.87
C TRP A 117 -1.81 -5.43 -8.37
N VAL A 118 -0.96 -5.09 -7.40
CA VAL A 118 -0.83 -3.69 -6.94
C VAL A 118 -0.39 -2.80 -8.09
N GLU A 119 0.67 -3.17 -8.81
CA GLU A 119 1.18 -2.39 -9.95
C GLU A 119 0.16 -2.20 -11.08
N SER A 120 -0.82 -3.10 -11.23
CA SER A 120 -1.85 -3.02 -12.28
C SER A 120 -3.10 -2.23 -11.86
N ASN A 121 -3.25 -1.91 -10.58
CA ASN A 121 -4.44 -1.26 -10.02
C ASN A 121 -4.11 0.10 -9.37
N ILE A 122 -2.97 0.68 -9.77
CA ILE A 122 -2.52 2.05 -9.43
C ILE A 122 -2.34 2.88 -10.69
#